data_AF-A0A5B6TCF8-F1
#
_entry.id   AF-A0A5B6TCF8-F1
#
_cell.length_a   1.000
_cell.length_b   1.000
_cell.length_c   1.000
_cell.angle_alpha   90.00
_cell.angle_beta   90.00
_cell.angle_gamma   90.00
#
_symmetry.space_group_name_H-M   'P 1'
#
loop_
_entity.id
_entity.type
_entity.pdbx_description
1 polymer ?
#
loop_
_entity_poly.entity_id
_entity_poly.type
_entity_poly.pdbx_seq_one_letter_code
_entity_poly.pdbx_strand_id
1 'polypeptide(L)'
;MRKHIIFGLSVAVILGMAGCSKDSGRSGPLARPISNEQLKEELTVLSDTLNGKWKVMMWSDSLKTQQMEEMLAAIPPAAMEAQQRSELQKALRRLRTLRYDRNTVRDSDRIDAYDAAQDSVWNALRAFLPEDGPTGVPRVDSLNQSITAHQTETVFYRGRYDQTAKELNTLLRRYKKQVPKLGKPFDTLQPAPLFQWVDKNAKSTEESEETGS
;
A
#
# COMPACT_ATOMS: atom_id res chain seq x y z
N MET A 1 -20.64 -11.73 -71.12
CA MET A 1 -20.59 -10.33 -71.60
C MET A 1 -21.03 -9.40 -70.48
N ARG A 2 -20.12 -8.54 -70.01
CA ARG A 2 -20.28 -7.12 -69.65
C ARG A 2 -19.31 -6.76 -68.53
N LYS A 3 -18.40 -5.86 -68.90
CA LYS A 3 -17.35 -5.22 -68.12
C LYS A 3 -17.90 -3.88 -67.61
N HIS A 4 -17.56 -3.52 -66.37
CA HIS A 4 -17.38 -2.15 -65.84
C HIS A 4 -16.37 -2.37 -64.70
N ILE A 5 -15.07 -2.03 -64.72
CA ILE A 5 -14.26 -0.85 -65.03
C ILE A 5 -14.72 0.47 -64.36
N ILE A 6 -13.80 0.98 -63.51
CA ILE A 6 -13.35 2.37 -63.30
C ILE A 6 -13.64 2.99 -61.92
N PHE A 7 -12.52 3.29 -61.22
CA PHE A 7 -12.20 4.36 -60.26
C PHE A 7 -13.04 4.45 -58.98
N GLY A 8 -12.47 4.62 -57.78
CA GLY A 8 -11.17 5.17 -57.41
C GLY A 8 -11.41 6.26 -56.38
N LEU A 9 -10.83 6.13 -55.18
CA LEU A 9 -10.30 7.27 -54.41
C LEU A 9 -9.54 6.71 -53.20
N SER A 10 -8.23 6.87 -53.26
CA SER A 10 -7.32 6.71 -52.13
C SER A 10 -7.68 7.73 -51.04
N VAL A 11 -8.02 7.26 -49.83
CA VAL A 11 -7.94 8.08 -48.61
C VAL A 11 -6.86 7.48 -47.74
N ALA A 12 -5.67 8.09 -47.86
CA ALA A 12 -4.56 7.87 -46.96
C ALA A 12 -4.92 8.45 -45.58
N VAL A 13 -5.13 7.58 -44.59
CA VAL A 13 -5.24 7.98 -43.18
C VAL A 13 -3.81 8.05 -42.63
N ILE A 14 -3.29 9.27 -42.60
CA ILE A 14 -2.00 9.61 -41.99
C ILE A 14 -2.21 9.96 -40.51
N LEU A 15 -1.51 9.19 -39.66
CA LEU A 15 -0.88 9.57 -38.38
C LEU A 15 -1.64 10.49 -37.42
N GLY A 16 -2.13 9.88 -36.34
CA GLY A 16 -2.29 10.51 -35.03
C GLY A 16 -1.59 9.68 -33.96
N MET A 17 -0.24 9.69 -33.95
CA MET A 17 0.52 9.23 -32.79
C MET A 17 0.29 10.21 -31.63
N ALA A 18 -0.74 9.95 -30.83
CA ALA A 18 -0.83 10.48 -29.48
C ALA A 18 0.18 9.72 -28.61
N GLY A 19 1.45 10.10 -28.75
CA GLY A 19 2.48 9.74 -27.80
C GLY A 19 2.18 10.43 -26.48
N CYS A 20 1.51 9.73 -25.55
CA CYS A 20 1.68 10.04 -24.14
C CYS A 20 3.14 9.71 -23.81
N SER A 21 3.97 10.74 -23.82
CA SER A 21 5.35 10.66 -23.35
C SER A 21 5.35 10.16 -21.92
N LYS A 22 5.68 8.89 -21.78
CA LYS A 22 6.27 8.27 -20.61
C LYS A 22 7.37 9.20 -20.10
N ASP A 23 7.06 9.98 -19.08
CA ASP A 23 8.01 10.84 -18.37
C ASP A 23 9.00 9.93 -17.64
N SER A 24 9.99 9.49 -18.41
CA SER A 24 11.03 8.56 -18.04
C SER A 24 12.24 9.38 -17.65
N GLY A 25 12.21 9.92 -16.44
CA GLY A 25 13.39 10.23 -15.62
C GLY A 25 14.57 10.87 -16.35
N ARG A 26 14.34 11.78 -17.30
CA ARG A 26 15.41 12.40 -18.09
C ARG A 26 15.91 13.63 -17.35
N SER A 27 16.97 13.45 -16.58
CA SER A 27 17.80 14.53 -16.03
C SER A 27 18.47 15.30 -17.18
N GLY A 28 17.80 16.37 -17.62
CA GLY A 28 18.36 17.37 -18.53
C GLY A 28 18.77 18.66 -17.80
N PRO A 29 19.69 19.47 -18.36
CA PRO A 29 20.35 20.58 -17.65
C PRO A 29 19.49 21.83 -17.39
N LEU A 30 18.18 21.80 -17.61
CA LEU A 30 17.30 22.98 -17.48
C LEU A 30 15.92 22.66 -16.87
N ALA A 31 15.83 21.67 -15.98
CA ALA A 31 14.72 21.65 -15.02
C ALA A 31 14.93 22.84 -14.08
N ARG A 32 14.11 23.89 -14.20
CA ARG A 32 14.19 25.06 -13.30
C ARG A 32 14.26 24.57 -11.85
N PRO A 33 15.19 25.07 -11.03
CA PRO A 33 15.20 24.76 -9.60
C PRO A 33 13.84 25.07 -9.01
N ILE A 34 13.27 24.13 -8.27
CA ILE A 34 12.03 24.34 -7.52
C ILE A 34 12.24 25.50 -6.53
N SER A 35 11.29 26.42 -6.46
CA SER A 35 11.36 27.50 -5.46
C SER A 35 11.21 26.92 -4.05
N ASN A 36 11.61 27.69 -3.03
CA ASN A 36 11.41 27.26 -1.64
C ASN A 36 9.92 27.09 -1.32
N GLU A 37 9.07 27.96 -1.85
CA GLU A 37 7.61 27.93 -1.66
C GLU A 37 7.01 26.68 -2.31
N GLN A 38 7.39 26.40 -3.55
CA GLN A 38 6.96 25.19 -4.27
C GLN A 38 7.43 23.91 -3.55
N LEU A 39 8.68 23.88 -3.07
CA LEU A 39 9.18 22.73 -2.33
C LEU A 39 8.45 22.54 -1.00
N LYS A 40 8.10 23.62 -0.29
CA LYS A 40 7.27 23.56 0.93
C LYS A 40 5.89 22.99 0.63
N GLU A 41 5.27 23.46 -0.45
CA GLU A 41 3.94 22.99 -0.88
C GLU A 41 3.98 21.49 -1.19
N GLU A 42 4.89 21.04 -2.04
CA GLU A 42 5.04 19.62 -2.42
C GLU A 42 5.32 18.73 -1.20
N LEU A 43 6.25 19.14 -0.32
CA LEU A 43 6.55 18.38 0.91
C LEU A 43 5.34 18.30 1.84
N THR A 44 4.55 19.38 1.93
CA THR A 44 3.31 19.41 2.74
C THR A 44 2.27 18.46 2.17
N VAL A 45 1.97 18.59 0.88
CA VAL A 45 0.98 17.76 0.17
C VAL A 45 1.35 16.28 0.28
N LEU A 46 2.61 15.92 0.05
CA LEU A 46 3.06 14.53 0.15
C LEU A 46 3.00 14.01 1.59
N SER A 47 3.41 14.82 2.58
CA SER A 47 3.35 14.43 4.00
C SER A 47 1.91 14.20 4.45
N ASP A 48 0.99 15.08 4.09
CA ASP A 48 -0.44 14.97 4.44
C ASP A 48 -1.11 13.80 3.71
N THR A 49 -0.78 13.61 2.44
CA THR A 49 -1.28 12.49 1.64
C THR A 49 -0.80 11.15 2.22
N LEU A 50 0.49 11.06 2.57
CA LEU A 50 1.06 9.90 3.24
C LEU A 50 0.38 9.65 4.58
N ASN A 51 0.10 10.73 5.33
CA ASN A 51 -0.62 10.66 6.59
C ASN A 51 -2.04 10.09 6.44
N GLY A 52 -2.78 10.57 5.44
CA GLY A 52 -4.11 10.08 5.11
C GLY A 52 -4.10 8.60 4.74
N LYS A 53 -3.21 8.19 3.82
CA LYS A 53 -3.07 6.79 3.39
C LYS A 53 -2.77 5.85 4.54
N TRP A 54 -1.85 6.24 5.43
CA TRP A 54 -1.56 5.47 6.64
C TRP A 54 -2.78 5.30 7.54
N LYS A 55 -3.51 6.38 7.81
CA LYS A 55 -4.70 6.35 8.67
C LYS A 55 -5.78 5.43 8.09
N VAL A 56 -6.06 5.53 6.79
CA VAL A 56 -7.06 4.69 6.11
C VAL A 56 -6.67 3.21 6.20
N MET A 57 -5.41 2.88 5.92
CA MET A 57 -4.89 1.51 6.02
C MET A 57 -5.03 0.94 7.44
N MET A 58 -4.57 1.69 8.45
CA MET A 58 -4.65 1.27 9.86
C MET A 58 -6.09 1.18 10.37
N TRP A 59 -6.98 2.04 9.87
CA TRP A 59 -8.41 1.97 10.17
C TRP A 59 -9.04 0.71 9.57
N SER A 60 -8.81 0.44 8.28
CA SER A 60 -9.29 -0.77 7.60
C SER A 60 -8.82 -2.05 8.31
N ASP A 61 -7.55 -2.08 8.71
CA ASP A 61 -6.98 -3.19 9.48
C ASP A 61 -7.62 -3.36 10.88
N SER A 62 -7.87 -2.25 11.57
CA SER A 62 -8.55 -2.27 12.88
C SER A 62 -9.99 -2.76 12.75
N LEU A 63 -10.71 -2.32 11.71
CA LEU A 63 -12.07 -2.75 11.40
C LEU A 63 -12.10 -4.24 11.08
N LYS A 64 -11.15 -4.74 10.28
CA LYS A 64 -11.00 -6.18 9.99
C LYS A 64 -10.87 -6.99 11.28
N THR A 65 -10.03 -6.56 12.21
CA THR A 65 -9.83 -7.24 13.50
C THR A 65 -11.09 -7.24 14.36
N GLN A 66 -11.79 -6.10 14.44
CA GLN A 66 -13.07 -6.01 15.14
C GLN A 66 -14.12 -6.93 14.51
N GLN A 67 -14.23 -6.96 13.19
CA GLN A 67 -15.17 -7.82 12.48
C GLN A 67 -14.89 -9.31 12.72
N MET A 68 -13.61 -9.70 12.83
CA MET A 68 -13.24 -11.07 13.21
C MET A 68 -13.68 -11.41 14.65
N GLU A 69 -13.58 -10.46 15.59
CA GLU A 69 -14.11 -10.64 16.96
C GLU A 69 -15.64 -10.78 16.96
N GLU A 70 -16.33 -9.94 16.19
CA GLU A 70 -17.79 -10.00 16.03
C GLU A 70 -18.25 -11.30 15.36
N MET A 71 -17.47 -11.81 14.41
CA MET A 71 -17.75 -13.07 13.73
C MET A 71 -17.59 -14.25 14.69
N LEU A 72 -16.53 -14.27 15.50
CA LEU A 72 -16.37 -15.28 16.55
C LEU A 72 -17.56 -15.27 17.52
N ALA A 73 -18.05 -14.09 17.90
CA ALA A 73 -19.22 -13.95 18.77
C ALA A 73 -20.52 -14.42 18.11
N ALA A 74 -20.65 -14.24 16.79
CA ALA A 74 -21.83 -14.63 16.02
C ALA A 74 -21.89 -16.12 15.67
N ILE A 75 -20.75 -16.82 15.62
CA ILE A 75 -20.71 -18.28 15.44
C ILE A 75 -21.45 -18.94 16.61
N PRO A 76 -22.43 -19.84 16.37
CA PRO A 76 -23.16 -20.53 17.44
C PRO A 76 -22.22 -21.29 18.40
N PRO A 77 -22.48 -21.30 19.72
CA PRO A 77 -21.67 -22.05 20.67
C PRO A 77 -21.55 -23.55 20.35
N ALA A 78 -22.61 -24.15 19.81
CA ALA A 78 -22.62 -25.57 19.42
C ALA A 78 -21.71 -25.89 18.22
N ALA A 79 -21.27 -24.90 17.45
CA ALA A 79 -20.42 -25.09 16.28
C ALA A 79 -18.91 -25.13 16.62
N MET A 80 -18.52 -24.77 17.85
CA MET A 80 -17.12 -24.61 18.23
C MET A 80 -16.90 -24.93 19.70
N GLU A 81 -15.96 -25.82 19.98
CA GLU A 81 -15.60 -26.21 21.35
C GLU A 81 -15.15 -24.99 22.16
N ALA A 82 -15.51 -24.96 23.45
CA ALA A 82 -15.24 -23.82 24.33
C ALA A 82 -13.73 -23.49 24.40
N GLN A 83 -12.87 -24.51 24.39
CA GLN A 83 -11.42 -24.33 24.38
C GLN A 83 -10.94 -23.67 23.08
N GLN A 84 -11.42 -24.14 21.92
CA GLN A 84 -11.06 -23.56 20.62
C GLN A 84 -11.50 -22.09 20.54
N ARG A 85 -12.71 -21.79 21.02
CA ARG A 85 -13.23 -20.42 21.12
C ARG A 85 -12.34 -19.54 21.98
N SER A 86 -11.92 -20.03 23.15
CA SER A 86 -11.03 -19.29 24.03
C SER A 86 -9.67 -19.01 23.38
N GLU A 87 -9.09 -19.97 22.68
CA GLU A 87 -7.80 -19.79 22.01
C GLU A 87 -7.90 -18.80 20.84
N LEU A 88 -8.97 -18.87 20.03
CA LEU A 88 -9.21 -17.88 18.98
C LEU A 88 -9.40 -16.48 19.53
N GLN A 89 -10.12 -16.34 20.64
CA GLN A 89 -10.29 -15.05 21.29
C GLN A 89 -8.94 -14.48 21.80
N LYS A 90 -8.05 -15.32 22.34
CA LYS A 90 -6.70 -14.91 22.73
C LYS A 90 -5.86 -14.51 21.51
N ALA A 91 -5.93 -15.27 20.43
CA ALA A 91 -5.21 -14.99 19.18
C ALA A 91 -5.64 -13.65 18.59
N LEU A 92 -6.95 -13.36 18.53
CA LEU A 92 -7.49 -12.07 18.09
C LEU A 92 -6.96 -10.90 18.91
N ARG A 93 -6.98 -11.02 20.25
CA ARG A 93 -6.43 -9.98 21.14
C ARG A 93 -4.92 -9.76 20.92
N ARG A 94 -4.18 -10.82 20.59
CA ARG A 94 -2.74 -10.75 20.32
C ARG A 94 -2.43 -10.00 19.02
N LEU A 95 -3.31 -10.00 18.02
CA LEU A 95 -3.06 -9.29 16.75
C LEU A 95 -2.68 -7.82 16.99
N ARG A 96 -3.39 -7.13 17.88
CA ARG A 96 -3.10 -5.72 18.22
C ARG A 96 -1.67 -5.50 18.75
N THR A 97 -1.10 -6.49 19.45
CA THR A 97 0.25 -6.41 20.01
C THR A 97 1.35 -6.70 18.99
N LEU A 98 1.02 -7.45 17.93
CA LEU A 98 1.94 -7.80 16.84
C LEU A 98 1.99 -6.71 15.78
N ARG A 99 0.92 -5.93 15.63
CA ARG A 99 0.79 -4.93 14.58
C ARG A 99 1.95 -3.94 14.61
N TYR A 100 2.58 -3.76 13.45
CA TYR A 100 3.59 -2.73 13.24
C TYR A 100 3.00 -1.31 13.32
N ASP A 101 3.87 -0.34 13.57
CA ASP A 101 3.55 1.09 13.50
C ASP A 101 4.44 1.79 12.47
N ARG A 102 4.32 3.12 12.38
CA ARG A 102 5.11 3.91 11.42
C ARG A 102 6.60 3.81 11.62
N ASN A 103 7.07 3.59 12.83
CA ASN A 103 8.49 3.50 13.12
C ASN A 103 9.01 2.09 12.81
N THR A 104 8.19 1.07 13.01
CA THR A 104 8.59 -0.34 12.83
C THR A 104 8.22 -0.93 11.48
N VAL A 105 7.49 -0.22 10.60
CA VAL A 105 7.11 -0.74 9.28
C VAL A 105 8.32 -1.05 8.38
N ARG A 106 9.50 -0.50 8.70
CA ARG A 106 10.77 -0.85 8.04
C ARG A 106 11.24 -2.28 8.36
N ASP A 107 10.69 -2.91 9.39
CA ASP A 107 11.03 -4.26 9.82
C ASP A 107 10.11 -5.27 9.12
N SER A 108 10.62 -5.87 8.05
CA SER A 108 9.89 -6.87 7.26
C SER A 108 9.45 -8.06 8.11
N ASP A 109 10.28 -8.50 9.05
CA ASP A 109 10.01 -9.67 9.88
C ASP A 109 8.78 -9.41 10.78
N ARG A 110 8.58 -8.16 11.19
CA ARG A 110 7.40 -7.72 11.96
C ARG A 110 6.14 -7.67 11.09
N ILE A 111 6.25 -7.24 9.84
CA ILE A 111 5.13 -7.27 8.89
C ILE A 111 4.71 -8.71 8.63
N ASP A 112 5.66 -9.58 8.29
CA ASP A 112 5.40 -10.98 7.96
C ASP A 112 4.80 -11.73 9.15
N ALA A 113 5.33 -11.52 10.36
CA ALA A 113 4.78 -12.12 11.58
C ALA A 113 3.34 -11.65 11.86
N TYR A 114 3.03 -10.38 11.60
CA TYR A 114 1.68 -9.86 11.75
C TYR A 114 0.72 -10.43 10.72
N ASP A 115 1.12 -10.46 9.45
CA ASP A 115 0.30 -10.96 8.35
C ASP A 115 0.02 -12.45 8.49
N ALA A 116 1.04 -13.25 8.84
CA ALA A 116 0.88 -14.67 9.13
C ALA A 116 -0.08 -14.91 10.30
N ALA A 117 -0.02 -14.08 11.36
CA ALA A 117 -0.94 -14.18 12.48
C ALA A 117 -2.38 -13.81 12.09
N GLN A 118 -2.57 -12.77 11.26
CA GLN A 118 -3.90 -12.41 10.74
C GLN A 118 -4.49 -13.53 9.88
N ASP A 119 -3.70 -14.08 8.95
CA ASP A 119 -4.12 -15.16 8.07
C ASP A 119 -4.45 -16.43 8.85
N SER A 120 -3.64 -16.76 9.86
CA SER A 120 -3.88 -17.90 10.75
C SER A 120 -5.22 -17.77 11.47
N VAL A 121 -5.49 -16.62 12.10
CA VAL A 121 -6.76 -16.36 12.79
C VAL A 121 -7.93 -16.38 11.81
N TRP A 122 -7.77 -15.76 10.64
CA TRP A 122 -8.81 -15.70 9.63
C TRP A 122 -9.18 -17.08 9.10
N ASN A 123 -8.17 -17.90 8.77
CA ASN A 123 -8.39 -19.27 8.30
C ASN A 123 -9.02 -20.15 9.37
N ALA A 124 -8.62 -19.97 10.63
CA ALA A 124 -9.22 -20.72 11.73
C ALA A 124 -10.69 -20.32 11.96
N LEU A 125 -11.08 -19.05 11.77
CA LEU A 125 -12.49 -18.64 11.77
C LEU A 125 -13.27 -19.25 10.61
N ARG A 126 -12.69 -19.24 9.41
CA ARG A 126 -13.33 -19.78 8.21
C ARG A 126 -13.53 -21.30 8.25
N ALA A 127 -12.72 -22.03 9.02
CA ALA A 127 -12.86 -23.48 9.18
C ALA A 127 -14.20 -23.90 9.81
N PHE A 128 -14.94 -22.97 10.41
CA PHE A 128 -16.27 -23.21 10.98
C PHE A 128 -17.42 -22.81 10.06
N LEU A 129 -17.10 -22.34 8.84
CA LEU A 129 -18.07 -22.00 7.82
C LEU A 129 -18.18 -23.16 6.83
N PRO A 130 -19.33 -23.34 6.17
CA PRO A 130 -19.42 -24.26 5.04
C PRO A 130 -18.44 -23.83 3.94
N GLU A 131 -17.85 -24.82 3.25
CA GLU A 131 -16.95 -24.56 2.11
C GLU A 131 -17.68 -23.84 0.98
N ASP A 132 -18.95 -24.21 0.75
CA ASP A 132 -19.82 -23.64 -0.26
C ASP A 132 -21.13 -23.11 0.35
N GLY A 133 -21.55 -21.92 -0.09
CA GLY A 133 -22.84 -21.34 0.26
C GLY A 133 -22.87 -20.60 1.62
N PRO A 134 -24.04 -20.08 2.00
CA PRO A 134 -24.21 -19.31 3.23
C PRO A 134 -24.20 -20.21 4.47
N THR A 135 -23.77 -19.67 5.60
CA THR A 135 -23.78 -20.35 6.91
C THR A 135 -25.19 -20.52 7.48
N GLY A 136 -26.18 -19.83 6.92
CA GLY A 136 -27.52 -19.70 7.48
C GLY A 136 -27.59 -18.70 8.64
N VAL A 137 -26.48 -18.04 8.99
CA VAL A 137 -26.41 -16.96 9.97
C VAL A 137 -26.06 -15.67 9.24
N PRO A 138 -27.04 -14.81 8.90
CA PRO A 138 -26.80 -13.64 8.03
C PRO A 138 -25.69 -12.71 8.52
N ARG A 139 -25.51 -12.59 9.83
CA ARG A 139 -24.43 -11.79 10.42
C ARG A 139 -23.06 -12.36 10.10
N VAL A 140 -22.88 -13.67 10.19
CA VAL A 140 -21.61 -14.35 9.88
C VAL A 140 -21.31 -14.22 8.40
N ASP A 141 -22.30 -14.39 7.52
CA ASP A 141 -22.12 -14.26 6.07
C ASP A 141 -21.70 -12.84 5.67
N SER A 142 -22.35 -11.82 6.24
CA SER A 142 -22.01 -10.41 6.00
C SER A 142 -20.60 -10.06 6.49
N LEU A 143 -20.23 -10.55 7.69
CA LEU A 143 -18.88 -10.34 8.23
C LEU A 143 -17.82 -11.04 7.38
N ASN A 144 -18.09 -12.28 6.93
CA ASN A 144 -17.17 -13.03 6.09
C ASN A 144 -16.85 -12.29 4.78
N GLN A 145 -17.87 -11.72 4.13
CA GLN A 145 -17.70 -10.90 2.92
C GLN A 145 -16.89 -9.63 3.22
N SER A 146 -17.24 -8.89 4.28
CA SER A 146 -16.55 -7.65 4.65
C SER A 146 -15.08 -7.87 5.01
N ILE A 147 -14.80 -8.90 5.81
CA ILE A 147 -13.43 -9.26 6.21
C ILE A 147 -12.60 -9.64 4.97
N THR A 148 -13.18 -10.42 4.06
CA THR A 148 -12.52 -10.81 2.80
C THR A 148 -12.19 -9.58 1.93
N ALA A 149 -13.09 -8.60 1.86
CA ALA A 149 -12.84 -7.35 1.15
C ALA A 149 -11.67 -6.57 1.78
N HIS A 150 -11.66 -6.40 3.11
CA HIS A 150 -10.56 -5.73 3.81
C HIS A 150 -9.21 -6.46 3.67
N GLN A 151 -9.23 -7.80 3.68
CA GLN A 151 -8.04 -8.61 3.44
C GLN A 151 -7.46 -8.31 2.06
N THR A 152 -8.30 -8.31 1.03
CA THR A 152 -7.90 -8.08 -0.37
C THR A 152 -7.37 -6.66 -0.58
N GLU A 153 -7.91 -5.65 0.09
CA GLU A 153 -7.46 -4.26 -0.02
C GLU A 153 -6.10 -3.98 0.64
N THR A 154 -5.61 -4.86 1.52
CA THR A 154 -4.39 -4.61 2.32
C THR A 154 -3.17 -4.35 1.43
N VAL A 155 -2.97 -5.16 0.39
CA VAL A 155 -1.85 -4.99 -0.56
C VAL A 155 -1.94 -3.66 -1.32
N PHE A 156 -3.15 -3.24 -1.68
CA PHE A 156 -3.37 -1.98 -2.39
C PHE A 156 -3.12 -0.77 -1.49
N TYR A 157 -3.53 -0.82 -0.21
CA TYR A 157 -3.20 0.24 0.74
C TYR A 157 -1.70 0.43 0.91
N ARG A 158 -0.95 -0.67 1.07
CA ARG A 158 0.52 -0.64 1.18
C ARG A 158 1.17 -0.11 -0.08
N GLY A 159 0.77 -0.58 -1.25
CA GLY A 159 1.29 -0.08 -2.53
C GLY A 159 1.02 1.42 -2.72
N ARG A 160 -0.19 1.89 -2.42
CA ARG A 160 -0.56 3.32 -2.49
C ARG A 160 0.24 4.17 -1.50
N TYR A 161 0.54 3.65 -0.31
CA TYR A 161 1.38 4.30 0.69
C TYR A 161 2.83 4.40 0.21
N ASP A 162 3.41 3.28 -0.21
CA ASP A 162 4.80 3.20 -0.67
C ASP A 162 5.08 4.09 -1.86
N GLN A 163 4.12 4.22 -2.78
CA GLN A 163 4.24 5.14 -3.90
C GLN A 163 4.48 6.59 -3.42
N THR A 164 3.62 7.10 -2.54
CA THR A 164 3.74 8.46 -2.00
C THR A 164 4.99 8.60 -1.10
N ALA A 165 5.33 7.58 -0.34
CA ALA A 165 6.56 7.58 0.47
C ALA A 165 7.81 7.69 -0.41
N LYS A 166 7.86 6.98 -1.54
CA LYS A 166 8.97 7.07 -2.51
C LYS A 166 9.08 8.44 -3.15
N GLU A 167 7.95 9.06 -3.49
CA GLU A 167 7.92 10.43 -4.02
C GLU A 167 8.49 11.43 -3.00
N LEU A 168 8.02 11.37 -1.74
CA LEU A 168 8.53 12.18 -0.64
C LEU A 168 10.04 11.96 -0.43
N ASN A 169 10.48 10.71 -0.31
CA ASN A 169 11.88 10.35 -0.09
C ASN A 169 12.77 10.82 -1.24
N THR A 170 12.26 10.81 -2.47
CA THR A 170 12.98 11.29 -3.64
C THR A 170 13.18 12.81 -3.59
N LEU A 171 12.17 13.58 -3.17
CA LEU A 171 12.32 15.02 -2.97
C LEU A 171 13.31 15.34 -1.84
N LEU A 172 13.20 14.66 -0.70
CA LEU A 172 14.13 14.83 0.43
C LEU A 172 15.58 14.56 0.01
N ARG A 173 15.83 13.49 -0.76
CA ARG A 173 17.17 13.17 -1.27
C ARG A 173 17.65 14.22 -2.28
N ARG A 174 16.82 14.58 -3.26
CA ARG A 174 17.17 15.55 -4.32
C ARG A 174 17.49 16.93 -3.74
N TYR A 175 16.74 17.37 -2.73
CA TYR A 175 16.84 18.71 -2.15
C TYR A 175 17.48 18.69 -0.75
N LYS A 176 18.31 17.70 -0.43
CA LYS A 176 18.93 17.51 0.90
C LYS A 176 19.59 18.75 1.50
N LYS A 177 20.17 19.62 0.65
CA LYS A 177 20.83 20.88 1.07
C LYS A 177 19.86 22.06 1.24
N GLN A 178 18.69 21.99 0.60
CA GLN A 178 17.69 23.06 0.56
C GLN A 178 16.62 22.85 1.65
N VAL A 179 16.19 21.60 1.88
CA VAL A 179 15.14 21.25 2.86
C VAL A 179 15.41 21.81 4.27
N PRO A 180 16.63 21.70 4.86
CA PRO A 180 16.90 22.29 6.17
C PRO A 180 16.76 23.82 6.21
N LYS A 181 16.95 24.50 5.08
CA LYS A 181 16.85 25.97 4.97
C LYS A 181 15.40 26.45 4.90
N LEU A 182 14.43 25.55 4.70
CA LEU A 182 13.01 25.89 4.67
C LEU A 182 12.45 26.21 6.07
N GLY A 183 13.16 25.78 7.13
CA GLY A 183 12.73 25.90 8.52
C GLY A 183 11.72 24.82 8.93
N LYS A 184 11.24 24.90 10.17
CA LYS A 184 10.24 23.97 10.71
C LYS A 184 8.92 24.03 9.91
N PRO A 185 8.23 22.88 9.70
CA PRO A 185 8.60 21.54 10.16
C PRO A 185 9.58 20.78 9.24
N PHE A 186 9.97 21.36 8.11
CA PHE A 186 10.67 20.67 7.02
C PHE A 186 12.13 20.30 7.37
N ASP A 187 12.79 21.08 8.22
CA ASP A 187 14.15 20.84 8.69
C ASP A 187 14.33 19.53 9.48
N THR A 188 13.24 19.01 10.05
CA THR A 188 13.22 17.74 10.80
C THR A 188 12.66 16.58 9.99
N LEU A 189 12.22 16.81 8.75
CA LEU A 189 11.52 15.83 7.95
C LEU A 189 12.47 14.68 7.56
N GLN A 190 12.12 13.47 7.96
CA GLN A 190 12.88 12.25 7.67
C GLN A 190 12.25 11.48 6.51
N PRO A 191 13.04 10.66 5.80
CA PRO A 191 12.48 9.70 4.85
C PRO A 191 11.41 8.83 5.51
N ALA A 192 10.27 8.70 4.83
CA ALA A 192 9.21 7.79 5.20
C ALA A 192 9.68 6.33 5.00
N PRO A 193 9.44 5.44 5.96
CA PRO A 193 9.73 4.01 5.78
C PRO A 193 8.78 3.40 4.75
N LEU A 194 9.20 2.30 4.12
CA LEU A 194 8.45 1.58 3.09
C LEU A 194 8.04 0.20 3.61
N PHE A 195 6.97 -0.37 3.06
CA PHE A 195 6.59 -1.77 3.26
C PHE A 195 7.45 -2.75 2.46
N GLN A 196 8.08 -2.27 1.39
CA GLN A 196 8.91 -3.12 0.54
C GLN A 196 10.14 -3.62 1.28
N TRP A 197 10.51 -4.87 0.99
CA TRP A 197 11.76 -5.45 1.45
C TRP A 197 12.94 -4.57 1.01
N VAL A 198 13.64 -4.00 1.98
CA VAL A 198 14.96 -3.40 1.76
C VAL A 198 15.95 -4.50 2.05
N ASP A 199 16.74 -4.88 1.04
CA ASP A 199 17.81 -5.85 1.22
C ASP A 199 18.76 -5.33 2.29
N LYS A 200 18.78 -5.97 3.46
CA LYS A 200 19.67 -5.61 4.58
C LYS A 200 21.16 -5.75 4.16
N ASN A 201 21.45 -6.46 3.06
CA ASN A 201 22.78 -6.67 2.49
C ASN A 201 23.03 -5.91 1.19
N ALA A 202 22.09 -5.09 0.71
CA ALA A 202 22.41 -4.17 -0.38
C ALA A 202 23.43 -3.17 0.18
N LYS A 203 24.72 -3.39 -0.16
CA LYS A 203 25.72 -2.33 -0.08
C LYS A 203 25.08 -1.11 -0.73
N SER A 204 24.98 -0.02 0.02
CA SER A 204 24.72 1.28 -0.57
C SER A 204 25.70 1.43 -1.73
N THR A 205 25.21 1.40 -2.97
CA THR A 205 26.00 1.67 -4.19
C THR A 205 26.48 3.13 -4.23
N GLU A 206 26.55 3.80 -3.07
CA GLU A 206 26.63 5.24 -2.90
C GLU A 206 28.02 5.73 -2.42
N GLU A 207 29.06 4.88 -2.44
CA GLU A 207 30.45 5.31 -2.14
C GLU A 207 31.43 5.20 -3.32
N SER A 208 31.03 4.68 -4.49
CA SER A 208 31.96 4.47 -5.61
C SER A 208 31.99 5.56 -6.69
N GLU A 209 31.22 6.65 -6.58
CA GLU A 209 31.26 7.76 -7.56
C GLU A 209 32.01 9.02 -7.07
N GLU A 210 32.52 9.06 -5.84
CA GLU A 210 33.29 10.21 -5.33
C GLU A 210 34.82 10.02 -5.31
N THR A 211 35.34 8.93 -5.88
CA THR A 211 36.79 8.75 -6.13
C THR A 211 37.05 8.35 -7.57
N GLY A 212 36.85 9.31 -8.47
CA GLY A 212 37.24 9.21 -9.88
C GLY A 212 37.54 10.59 -10.43
N SER A 213 38.48 11.29 -9.80
CA SER A 213 39.22 12.40 -10.42
C SER A 213 40.36 11.86 -11.27
#